data_AF-A0A8B6EG05-F1
#
_entry.id   AF-A0A8B6EG05-F1
#
_cell.length_a   1.000
_cell.length_b   1.000
_cell.length_c   1.000
_cell.angle_alpha   90.00
_cell.angle_beta   90.00
_cell.angle_gamma   90.00
#
_symmetry.space_group_name_H-M   'P 1'
#
loop_
_entity.id
_entity.type
_entity.pdbx_description
1 polymer ?
#
loop_
_entity_poly.entity_id
_entity_poly.type
_entity_poly.pdbx_seq_one_letter_code
_entity_poly.pdbx_strand_id
1 'polypeptide(L)'
;AKARILKKIDPVNAFADESKYIKTRGFSGIRIVGFNAPLYFANGDLFLRQVYTLSDTKPERVRKQIKRLGSISEFRRQSSLKSLESISSFRSARSDSSTRSSNPGSSLEENGFLPTSNDLAPMGRPIDTSMADCGYVHHIILDCSSMCFIDTVGGKILKQLCDDYKSIHVTVLLACICDQAWSVLEKTKFVEKYGDVTYMTVEDAVTAARLASPAEEPENIHM
;
A
#
# COMPACT_ATOMS: atom_id res chain seq x y z
N ALA A 1 -4.77 20.24 10.08
CA ALA A 1 -3.91 19.11 9.67
C ALA A 1 -4.73 18.12 8.86
N LYS A 2 -4.25 17.70 7.68
CA LYS A 2 -4.93 16.72 6.82
C LYS A 2 -3.94 15.66 6.35
N ALA A 3 -4.23 14.40 6.68
CA ALA A 3 -3.57 13.26 6.09
C ALA A 3 -4.18 12.90 4.73
N ARG A 4 -3.40 12.27 3.86
CA ARG A 4 -3.80 11.84 2.50
C ARG A 4 -3.15 10.50 2.16
N ILE A 5 -3.83 9.72 1.33
CA ILE A 5 -3.23 8.55 0.70
C ILE A 5 -2.38 9.01 -0.47
N LEU A 6 -1.15 8.51 -0.52
CA LEU A 6 -0.20 8.78 -1.57
C LEU A 6 -0.09 7.54 -2.47
N LYS A 7 0.01 7.78 -3.77
CA LYS A 7 0.27 6.75 -4.78
C LYS A 7 1.41 7.21 -5.69
N LYS A 8 2.13 6.24 -6.25
CA LYS A 8 3.25 6.50 -7.16
C LYS A 8 2.73 7.06 -8.48
N ILE A 9 3.40 8.07 -9.04
CA ILE A 9 3.07 8.64 -10.35
C ILE A 9 4.07 8.12 -11.39
N ASP A 10 3.67 7.16 -12.22
CA ASP A 10 4.56 6.67 -13.28
C ASP A 10 4.66 7.68 -14.46
N PRO A 11 5.84 7.90 -15.06
CA PRO A 11 7.14 7.23 -14.86
C PRO A 11 8.09 7.95 -13.86
N VAL A 12 7.60 8.94 -13.11
CA VAL A 12 8.44 9.77 -12.24
C VAL A 12 8.57 9.11 -10.86
N ASN A 13 9.70 9.23 -10.19
CA ASN A 13 9.85 8.82 -8.79
C ASN A 13 9.19 9.85 -7.85
N ALA A 14 7.88 10.08 -8.03
CA ALA A 14 7.08 11.02 -7.26
C ALA A 14 5.83 10.34 -6.70
N PHE A 15 5.41 10.80 -5.54
CA PHE A 15 4.22 10.32 -4.84
C PHE A 15 3.25 11.47 -4.66
N ALA A 16 1.98 11.25 -5.00
CA ALA A 16 0.96 12.28 -4.87
C ALA A 16 -0.38 11.72 -4.42
N ASP A 17 -1.25 12.66 -4.07
CA ASP A 17 -2.63 12.39 -3.65
C ASP A 17 -3.41 11.68 -4.75
N GLU A 18 -3.95 10.51 -4.42
CA GLU A 18 -4.82 9.72 -5.30
C GLU A 18 -6.01 10.54 -5.82
N SER A 19 -6.57 11.43 -4.99
CA SER A 19 -7.74 12.23 -5.37
C SER A 19 -7.42 13.32 -6.41
N LYS A 20 -6.14 13.65 -6.63
CA LYS A 20 -5.73 14.76 -7.50
C LYS A 20 -5.15 14.30 -8.83
N TYR A 21 -4.54 13.12 -8.90
CA TYR A 21 -3.80 12.66 -10.07
C TYR A 21 -4.32 11.32 -10.58
N ILE A 22 -4.72 11.29 -11.86
CA ILE A 22 -5.36 10.13 -12.51
C ILE A 22 -4.34 9.01 -12.82
N LYS A 23 -3.09 9.35 -13.11
CA LYS A 23 -2.02 8.39 -13.45
C LYS A 23 -1.25 7.96 -12.20
N THR A 24 -1.98 7.46 -11.20
CA THR A 24 -1.38 6.99 -9.96
C THR A 24 -1.50 5.48 -9.79
N ARG A 25 -0.50 4.87 -9.17
CA ARG A 25 -0.43 3.42 -8.91
C ARG A 25 -0.14 3.14 -7.45
N GLY A 26 -0.88 2.21 -6.88
CA GLY A 26 -0.64 1.67 -5.54
C GLY A 26 0.38 0.53 -5.52
N PHE A 27 0.57 -0.04 -4.34
CA PHE A 27 1.38 -1.23 -4.14
C PHE A 27 0.55 -2.25 -3.35
N SER A 28 0.53 -3.50 -3.83
CA SER A 28 -0.20 -4.59 -3.16
C SER A 28 0.31 -4.73 -1.73
N GLY A 29 -0.61 -4.75 -0.76
CA GLY A 29 -0.29 -4.88 0.67
C GLY A 29 0.48 -3.72 1.32
N ILE A 30 0.78 -2.63 0.60
CA ILE A 30 1.51 -1.47 1.12
C ILE A 30 0.61 -0.23 1.03
N ARG A 31 0.50 0.53 2.12
CA ARG A 31 -0.25 1.79 2.16
C ARG A 31 0.70 2.95 2.45
N ILE A 32 0.63 4.01 1.64
CA ILE A 32 1.46 5.20 1.84
C ILE A 32 0.56 6.35 2.31
N VAL A 33 0.85 6.89 3.48
CA VAL A 33 0.09 7.98 4.11
C VAL A 33 0.99 9.19 4.26
N GLY A 34 0.61 10.31 3.68
CA GLY A 34 1.27 11.60 3.91
C GLY A 34 0.53 12.41 4.95
N PHE A 35 1.26 12.96 5.94
CA PHE A 35 0.68 13.87 6.94
C PHE A 35 1.22 15.29 6.75
N ASN A 36 0.37 16.18 6.26
CA ASN A 36 0.76 17.56 5.94
C ASN A 36 0.51 18.52 7.11
N ALA A 37 1.23 18.30 8.22
CA ALA A 37 1.23 19.17 9.39
C ALA A 37 2.38 18.81 10.36
N PRO A 38 2.79 19.76 11.22
CA PRO A 38 3.63 19.42 12.38
C PRO A 38 2.90 18.45 13.31
N LEU A 39 3.62 17.71 14.15
CA LEU A 39 3.04 16.77 15.12
C LEU A 39 3.39 17.19 16.55
N TYR A 40 2.39 17.58 17.32
CA TYR A 40 2.57 18.13 18.65
C TYR A 40 1.39 17.77 19.56
N PHE A 41 1.45 18.16 20.83
CA PHE A 41 0.49 17.73 21.85
C PHE A 41 -0.99 17.93 21.47
N ALA A 42 -1.33 18.98 20.72
CA ALA A 42 -2.73 19.32 20.44
C ALA A 42 -3.35 18.55 19.27
N ASN A 43 -2.54 17.96 18.38
CA ASN A 43 -3.03 17.32 17.16
C ASN A 43 -2.71 15.83 17.06
N GLY A 44 -2.14 15.27 18.11
CA GLY A 44 -1.80 13.87 18.25
C GLY A 44 -2.94 12.88 17.98
N ASP A 45 -4.08 13.06 18.65
CA ASP A 45 -5.24 12.18 18.48
C ASP A 45 -5.83 12.28 17.07
N LEU A 46 -5.80 13.49 16.49
CA LEU A 46 -6.23 13.73 15.12
C LEU A 46 -5.33 12.97 14.14
N PHE A 47 -4.02 13.04 14.36
CA PHE A 47 -3.03 12.31 13.55
C PHE A 47 -3.30 10.80 13.57
N LEU A 48 -3.39 10.17 14.76
CA LEU A 48 -3.65 8.74 14.89
C LEU A 48 -4.96 8.34 14.21
N ARG A 49 -6.04 9.08 14.46
CA ARG A 49 -7.35 8.83 13.85
C ARG A 49 -7.29 8.87 12.33
N GLN A 50 -6.56 9.84 11.77
CA GLN A 50 -6.41 9.98 10.33
C GLN A 50 -5.60 8.81 9.74
N VAL A 51 -4.46 8.44 10.33
CA VAL A 51 -3.65 7.31 9.85
C VAL A 51 -4.40 5.98 9.96
N TYR A 52 -5.10 5.75 11.08
CA TYR A 52 -5.93 4.55 11.29
C TYR A 52 -7.09 4.44 10.32
N THR A 53 -7.62 5.58 9.87
CA THR A 53 -8.73 5.59 8.90
C THR A 53 -8.22 5.40 7.48
N LEU A 54 -7.11 6.05 7.10
CA LEU A 54 -6.58 5.99 5.74
C LEU A 54 -5.87 4.68 5.41
N SER A 55 -5.21 4.05 6.38
CA SER A 55 -4.56 2.74 6.19
C SER A 55 -5.51 1.58 5.95
N ASP A 56 -6.83 1.80 6.07
CA ASP A 56 -7.88 0.78 6.03
C ASP A 56 -7.66 -0.39 7.03
N THR A 57 -6.81 -0.14 8.04
CA THR A 57 -6.34 -1.16 8.97
C THR A 57 -6.31 -0.57 10.38
N LYS A 58 -7.48 -0.53 11.03
CA LYS A 58 -7.57 -0.02 12.42
C LYS A 58 -7.03 -1.08 13.39
N PRO A 59 -5.96 -0.79 14.17
CA PRO A 59 -5.33 -1.79 15.04
C PRO A 59 -6.29 -2.47 16.02
N GLU A 60 -7.23 -1.71 16.60
CA GLU A 60 -8.25 -2.26 17.51
C GLU A 60 -9.17 -3.29 16.84
N ARG A 61 -9.64 -3.00 15.62
CA ARG A 61 -10.54 -3.89 14.88
C ARG A 61 -9.81 -5.18 14.49
N VAL A 62 -8.57 -5.04 14.01
CA VAL A 62 -7.74 -6.17 13.61
C VAL A 62 -7.41 -7.05 14.81
N ARG A 63 -7.03 -6.48 15.96
CA ARG A 63 -6.79 -7.25 17.19
C ARG A 63 -8.01 -8.09 17.58
N LYS A 64 -9.22 -7.52 17.51
CA LYS A 64 -10.46 -8.25 17.80
C LYS A 64 -10.70 -9.39 16.80
N GLN A 65 -10.38 -9.18 15.52
CA GLN A 65 -10.53 -10.20 14.49
C GLN A 65 -9.51 -11.32 14.63
N ILE A 66 -8.24 -11.00 14.93
CA ILE A 66 -7.19 -11.99 15.21
C ILE A 66 -7.58 -12.85 16.42
N LYS A 67 -8.08 -12.25 17.50
CA LYS A 67 -8.59 -13.01 18.67
C LYS A 67 -9.74 -13.95 18.31
N ARG A 68 -10.62 -13.54 17.39
CA ARG A 68 -11.75 -14.36 16.92
C ARG A 68 -11.30 -15.51 16.02
N LEU A 69 -10.28 -15.29 15.19
CA LEU A 69 -9.74 -16.28 14.25
C LEU A 69 -8.65 -17.17 14.88
N GLY A 70 -8.27 -16.92 16.13
CA GLY A 70 -7.27 -17.71 16.86
C GLY A 70 -5.82 -17.49 16.42
N SER A 71 -5.58 -17.10 15.17
CA SER A 71 -4.23 -16.81 14.67
C SER A 71 -4.20 -15.62 13.69
N ILE A 72 -3.03 -15.00 13.58
CA ILE A 72 -2.80 -13.96 12.57
C ILE A 72 -2.75 -14.53 11.14
N SER A 73 -2.22 -15.73 10.97
CA SER A 73 -2.11 -16.38 9.66
C SER A 73 -3.49 -16.59 9.03
N GLU A 74 -4.49 -17.01 9.82
CA GLU A 74 -5.87 -17.11 9.36
C GLU A 74 -6.47 -15.75 8.99
N PHE A 75 -6.20 -14.72 9.77
CA PHE A 75 -6.64 -13.37 9.46
C PHE A 75 -6.06 -12.85 8.14
N ARG A 76 -4.76 -13.08 7.89
CA ARG A 76 -4.09 -12.71 6.63
C ARG A 76 -4.69 -13.46 5.45
N ARG A 77 -4.92 -14.78 5.58
CA ARG A 77 -5.55 -15.61 4.55
C ARG A 77 -6.96 -15.11 4.23
N GLN A 78 -7.80 -14.91 5.25
CA GLN A 78 -9.17 -14.45 5.06
C GLN A 78 -9.23 -13.03 4.46
N SER A 79 -8.33 -12.14 4.85
CA SER A 79 -8.29 -10.76 4.32
C SER A 79 -7.86 -10.74 2.85
N SER A 80 -6.91 -11.59 2.48
CA SER A 80 -6.45 -11.71 1.08
C SER A 80 -7.56 -12.26 0.18
N LEU A 81 -8.26 -13.31 0.62
CA LEU A 81 -9.41 -13.90 -0.10
C LEU A 81 -10.55 -12.89 -0.30
N LYS A 82 -10.92 -12.13 0.74
CA LYS A 82 -11.95 -11.07 0.63
C LYS A 82 -11.58 -10.00 -0.38
N SER A 83 -10.29 -9.67 -0.50
CA SER A 83 -9.83 -8.71 -1.51
C SER A 83 -9.97 -9.27 -2.94
N LEU A 84 -9.71 -10.58 -3.13
CA LEU A 84 -9.88 -11.26 -4.41
C LEU A 84 -11.36 -11.39 -4.82
N GLU A 85 -12.26 -11.67 -3.87
CA GLU A 85 -13.72 -11.70 -4.11
C GLU A 85 -14.27 -10.34 -4.54
N SER A 86 -13.72 -9.26 -3.97
CA SER A 86 -14.10 -7.89 -4.34
C SER A 86 -13.69 -7.58 -5.79
N ILE A 87 -12.54 -8.12 -6.24
CA ILE A 87 -12.07 -7.98 -7.64
C ILE A 87 -12.91 -8.82 -8.59
N SER A 88 -13.23 -10.08 -8.26
CA SER A 88 -14.00 -10.97 -9.13
C SER A 88 -15.43 -10.45 -9.35
N SER A 89 -16.05 -9.89 -8.31
CA SER A 89 -17.35 -9.23 -8.39
C SER A 89 -17.34 -8.04 -9.37
N PHE A 90 -16.23 -7.29 -9.40
CA PHE A 90 -16.04 -6.17 -10.33
C PHE A 90 -15.88 -6.62 -11.79
N ARG A 91 -15.26 -7.80 -12.02
CA ARG A 91 -15.09 -8.38 -13.37
C ARG A 91 -16.39 -8.94 -13.91
N SER A 92 -17.17 -9.65 -13.10
CA SER A 92 -18.49 -10.16 -13.50
C SER A 92 -19.49 -9.04 -13.83
N ALA A 93 -19.39 -7.88 -13.16
CA ALA A 93 -20.22 -6.73 -13.48
C ALA A 93 -19.88 -6.06 -14.84
N ARG A 94 -18.68 -6.30 -15.39
CA ARG A 94 -18.25 -5.77 -16.70
C ARG A 94 -18.56 -6.71 -17.87
N SER A 95 -18.83 -7.99 -17.62
CA SER A 95 -19.20 -8.95 -18.67
C SER A 95 -20.65 -8.81 -19.17
N ASP A 96 -21.50 -8.04 -18.49
CA ASP A 96 -22.93 -7.89 -18.84
C ASP A 96 -23.26 -6.69 -19.75
N SER A 97 -22.27 -5.97 -20.30
CA SER A 97 -22.49 -4.86 -21.25
C SER A 97 -22.07 -5.16 -22.70
N SER A 98 -22.18 -6.41 -23.15
CA SER A 98 -22.15 -6.74 -24.59
C SER A 98 -23.48 -7.33 -25.07
N THR A 99 -24.54 -6.53 -24.95
CA THR A 99 -25.78 -6.75 -25.68
C THR A 99 -25.54 -6.58 -27.18
N ARG A 100 -25.53 -7.71 -27.89
CA ARG A 100 -26.09 -7.95 -29.23
C ARG A 100 -25.97 -6.81 -30.25
N SER A 101 -25.08 -6.99 -31.22
CA SER A 101 -25.38 -6.60 -32.60
C SER A 101 -25.15 -7.80 -33.51
N SER A 102 -26.25 -8.44 -33.88
CA SER A 102 -26.33 -9.39 -34.98
C SER A 102 -26.37 -8.63 -36.30
N ASN A 103 -25.42 -8.91 -37.20
CA ASN A 103 -25.65 -8.76 -38.63
C ASN A 103 -24.91 -9.84 -39.44
N PRO A 104 -25.54 -10.46 -40.45
CA PRO A 104 -24.96 -11.51 -41.27
C PRO A 104 -24.39 -10.98 -42.60
N GLY A 105 -23.39 -11.68 -43.17
CA GLY A 105 -23.09 -11.61 -44.61
C GLY A 105 -21.60 -11.59 -45.01
N SER A 106 -21.17 -12.69 -45.67
CA SER A 106 -20.18 -12.83 -46.79
C SER A 106 -18.79 -12.17 -46.67
N SER A 107 -17.64 -12.72 -47.07
CA SER A 107 -17.18 -13.95 -47.74
C SER A 107 -15.63 -13.82 -47.85
N LEU A 108 -14.91 -14.96 -47.82
CA LEU A 108 -13.58 -15.33 -48.39
C LEU A 108 -12.66 -14.19 -48.91
N GLU A 109 -11.35 -14.10 -48.60
CA GLU A 109 -10.20 -14.98 -48.97
C GLU A 109 -9.01 -14.70 -47.99
N GLU A 110 -8.34 -15.68 -47.36
CA GLU A 110 -7.20 -16.54 -47.79
C GLU A 110 -5.98 -15.84 -48.44
N ASN A 111 -4.89 -15.72 -47.66
CA ASN A 111 -3.45 -15.79 -48.00
C ASN A 111 -2.68 -15.27 -46.75
N GLY A 112 -1.72 -15.92 -46.10
CA GLY A 112 -0.78 -16.97 -46.50
C GLY A 112 0.66 -16.48 -46.26
N PHE A 113 1.15 -16.44 -45.01
CA PHE A 113 2.59 -16.33 -44.72
C PHE A 113 2.96 -16.90 -43.34
N LEU A 114 3.87 -17.89 -43.35
CA LEU A 114 4.45 -18.60 -42.21
C LEU A 114 5.78 -17.94 -41.74
N PRO A 115 6.35 -18.33 -40.59
CA PRO A 115 6.94 -17.42 -39.62
C PRO A 115 8.43 -17.16 -39.84
N THR A 116 8.85 -15.92 -39.66
CA THR A 116 10.26 -15.56 -39.51
C THR A 116 10.58 -15.41 -38.03
N SER A 117 11.35 -16.36 -37.51
CA SER A 117 12.05 -16.27 -36.23
C SER A 117 13.10 -15.16 -36.28
N ASN A 118 12.93 -14.13 -35.45
CA ASN A 118 13.96 -13.60 -34.54
C ASN A 118 13.46 -12.31 -33.86
N ASP A 119 13.64 -12.31 -32.54
CA ASP A 119 13.99 -11.16 -31.69
C ASP A 119 13.15 -9.88 -31.79
N LEU A 120 12.22 -9.76 -30.84
CA LEU A 120 12.26 -8.78 -29.74
C LEU A 120 10.85 -8.75 -29.14
N ALA A 121 10.69 -9.36 -27.97
CA ALA A 121 9.45 -9.27 -27.21
C ALA A 121 9.12 -7.79 -26.95
N PRO A 122 7.92 -7.30 -27.30
CA PRO A 122 7.45 -6.02 -26.78
C PRO A 122 7.21 -6.20 -25.28
N MET A 123 8.16 -5.71 -24.51
CA MET A 123 8.05 -5.45 -23.08
C MET A 123 6.76 -4.67 -22.78
N GLY A 124 6.01 -5.20 -21.82
CA GLY A 124 4.92 -4.47 -21.16
C GLY A 124 3.53 -4.86 -21.65
N ARG A 125 3.02 -5.99 -21.15
CA ARG A 125 1.57 -6.09 -20.95
C ARG A 125 1.15 -4.88 -20.12
N PRO A 126 0.06 -4.16 -20.46
CA PRO A 126 -0.47 -3.13 -19.59
C PRO A 126 -0.87 -3.82 -18.29
N ILE A 127 -0.10 -3.59 -17.23
CA ILE A 127 -0.45 -4.07 -15.90
C ILE A 127 -1.75 -3.36 -15.55
N ASP A 128 -2.83 -4.12 -15.46
CA ASP A 128 -4.14 -3.67 -15.02
C ASP A 128 -3.99 -2.94 -13.67
N THR A 129 -4.07 -1.61 -13.72
CA THR A 129 -3.89 -0.69 -12.58
C THR A 129 -4.80 -1.03 -11.39
N SER A 130 -5.86 -1.81 -11.62
CA SER A 130 -6.83 -2.23 -10.59
C SER A 130 -6.32 -3.32 -9.63
N MET A 131 -5.24 -4.04 -9.97
CA MET A 131 -4.66 -5.09 -9.10
C MET A 131 -3.65 -4.55 -8.07
N ALA A 132 -3.27 -3.27 -8.14
CA ALA A 132 -2.19 -2.75 -7.33
C ALA A 132 -2.57 -2.35 -5.90
N ASP A 133 -3.86 -2.42 -5.52
CA ASP A 133 -4.36 -2.02 -4.19
C ASP A 133 -4.99 -3.16 -3.38
N CYS A 134 -4.96 -4.39 -3.88
CA CYS A 134 -5.53 -5.55 -3.21
C CYS A 134 -4.58 -6.21 -2.21
N GLY A 135 -5.10 -7.14 -1.41
CA GLY A 135 -4.33 -7.90 -0.43
C GLY A 135 -4.37 -7.34 1.00
N TYR A 136 -3.91 -8.16 1.93
CA TYR A 136 -3.71 -7.79 3.32
C TYR A 136 -2.63 -6.71 3.45
N VAL A 137 -2.94 -5.61 4.14
CA VAL A 137 -1.96 -4.55 4.41
C VAL A 137 -0.91 -5.08 5.40
N HIS A 138 0.30 -5.31 4.92
CA HIS A 138 1.43 -5.74 5.73
C HIS A 138 2.34 -4.57 6.12
N HIS A 139 2.38 -3.49 5.33
CA HIS A 139 3.24 -2.34 5.60
C HIS A 139 2.49 -1.01 5.41
N ILE A 140 2.81 -0.05 6.26
CA ILE A 140 2.37 1.34 6.17
C ILE A 140 3.61 2.23 6.09
N ILE A 141 3.67 3.09 5.10
CA ILE A 141 4.74 4.08 4.94
C ILE A 141 4.16 5.44 5.30
N LEU A 142 4.74 6.10 6.30
CA LEU A 142 4.40 7.45 6.70
C LEU A 142 5.38 8.43 6.06
N ASP A 143 4.88 9.24 5.12
CA ASP A 143 5.62 10.36 4.55
C ASP A 143 5.59 11.55 5.53
N CYS A 144 6.74 11.80 6.15
CA CYS A 144 6.98 12.86 7.13
C CYS A 144 7.57 14.14 6.49
N SER A 145 7.65 14.25 5.16
CA SER A 145 8.28 15.40 4.47
C SER A 145 7.71 16.76 4.88
N SER A 146 6.43 16.81 5.24
CA SER A 146 5.72 18.01 5.67
C SER A 146 5.63 18.17 7.20
N MET A 147 6.19 17.23 7.97
CA MET A 147 6.23 17.23 9.43
C MET A 147 7.45 18.03 9.90
N CYS A 148 7.46 19.33 9.60
CA CYS A 148 8.59 20.22 9.86
C CYS A 148 8.91 20.44 11.35
N PHE A 149 7.99 20.08 12.24
CA PHE A 149 8.17 20.18 13.69
C PHE A 149 7.49 19.01 14.39
N ILE A 150 8.20 18.45 15.39
CA ILE A 150 7.68 17.44 16.31
C ILE A 150 8.03 17.87 17.74
N ASP A 151 7.08 17.86 18.67
CA ASP A 151 7.36 18.03 20.10
C ASP A 151 7.56 16.68 20.82
N THR A 152 7.88 16.71 22.12
CA THR A 152 8.11 15.49 22.89
C THR A 152 6.86 14.61 23.01
N VAL A 153 5.65 15.19 22.94
CA VAL A 153 4.38 14.45 22.95
C VAL A 153 4.15 13.81 21.59
N GLY A 154 4.38 14.54 20.50
CA GLY A 154 4.31 14.05 19.13
C GLY A 154 5.26 12.88 18.89
N GLY A 155 6.48 12.94 19.42
CA GLY A 155 7.41 11.80 19.39
C GLY A 155 6.86 10.55 20.09
N LYS A 156 6.20 10.70 21.25
CA LYS A 156 5.52 9.58 21.92
C LYS A 156 4.34 9.04 21.10
N ILE A 157 3.65 9.90 20.36
CA ILE A 157 2.54 9.50 19.50
C ILE A 157 3.02 8.71 18.29
N LEU A 158 4.16 9.05 17.71
CA LEU A 158 4.78 8.20 16.68
C LEU A 158 5.19 6.83 17.22
N LYS A 159 5.69 6.75 18.45
CA LYS A 159 5.95 5.47 19.11
C LYS A 159 4.67 4.66 19.26
N GLN A 160 3.61 5.30 19.76
CA GLN A 160 2.29 4.68 19.92
C GLN A 160 1.78 4.12 18.60
N LEU A 161 1.88 4.90 17.52
CA LEU A 161 1.52 4.46 16.17
C LEU A 161 2.26 3.18 15.77
N CYS A 162 3.59 3.16 15.95
CA CYS A 162 4.40 2.01 15.60
C CYS A 162 4.08 0.79 16.47
N ASP A 163 3.87 0.96 17.78
CA ASP A 163 3.50 -0.12 18.70
C ASP A 163 2.11 -0.70 18.39
N ASP A 164 1.12 0.15 18.09
CA ASP A 164 -0.23 -0.28 17.77
C ASP A 164 -0.24 -1.16 16.52
N TYR A 165 0.48 -0.77 15.46
CA TYR A 165 0.59 -1.58 14.24
C TYR A 165 1.48 -2.81 14.42
N LYS A 166 2.57 -2.71 15.19
CA LYS A 166 3.41 -3.87 15.52
C LYS A 166 2.62 -4.95 16.24
N SER A 167 1.66 -4.57 17.10
CA SER A 167 0.77 -5.51 17.81
C SER A 167 -0.12 -6.36 16.90
N ILE A 168 -0.30 -5.94 15.64
CA ILE A 168 -1.05 -6.67 14.61
C ILE A 168 -0.16 -7.14 13.45
N HIS A 169 1.16 -7.15 13.66
CA HIS A 169 2.18 -7.50 12.67
C HIS A 169 2.02 -6.75 11.34
N VAL A 170 1.76 -5.45 11.43
CA VAL A 170 1.89 -4.49 10.34
C VAL A 170 3.11 -3.63 10.65
N THR A 171 4.02 -3.50 9.69
CA THR A 171 5.24 -2.70 9.86
C THR A 171 4.97 -1.25 9.45
N VAL A 172 5.30 -0.30 10.31
CA VAL A 172 5.28 1.13 9.96
C VAL A 172 6.70 1.56 9.61
N LEU A 173 6.89 2.10 8.41
CA LEU A 173 8.14 2.72 7.96
C LEU A 173 7.95 4.24 7.91
N LEU A 174 8.92 5.01 8.38
CA LEU A 174 8.88 6.47 8.31
C LEU A 174 9.85 6.95 7.24
N ALA A 175 9.39 7.87 6.39
CA ALA A 175 10.19 8.44 5.31
C ALA A 175 10.28 9.96 5.45
N CYS A 176 11.36 10.55 4.93
CA CYS A 176 11.51 12.01 4.78
C CYS A 176 11.42 12.79 6.10
N ILE A 177 11.94 12.26 7.21
CA ILE A 177 12.02 12.99 8.49
C ILE A 177 13.10 14.08 8.35
N CYS A 178 12.78 15.32 8.67
CA CYS A 178 13.76 16.41 8.67
C CYS A 178 14.62 16.44 9.95
N ASP A 179 15.81 17.04 9.87
CA ASP A 179 16.80 17.11 10.98
C ASP A 179 16.23 17.70 12.28
N GLN A 180 15.34 18.69 12.16
CA GLN A 180 14.69 19.32 13.31
C GLN A 180 13.77 18.34 14.06
N ALA A 181 12.98 17.57 13.32
CA ALA A 181 12.15 16.51 13.87
C ALA A 181 13.02 15.37 14.43
N TRP A 182 14.08 14.99 13.70
CA TRP A 182 15.03 13.94 14.09
C TRP A 182 15.65 14.21 15.47
N SER A 183 16.13 15.43 15.70
CA SER A 183 16.72 15.84 16.98
C SER A 183 15.79 15.65 18.18
N VAL A 184 14.47 15.75 17.98
CA VAL A 184 13.47 15.48 19.02
C VAL A 184 13.20 13.99 19.15
N LEU A 185 13.19 13.24 18.04
CA LEU A 185 13.05 11.79 18.05
C LEU A 185 14.18 11.08 18.80
N GLU A 186 15.42 11.56 18.69
CA GLU A 186 16.55 11.08 19.48
C GLU A 186 16.30 11.28 20.98
N LYS A 187 15.90 12.49 21.40
CA LYS A 187 15.62 12.82 22.80
C LYS A 187 14.44 12.04 23.39
N THR A 188 13.47 11.69 22.56
CA THR A 188 12.32 10.88 22.99
C THR A 188 12.62 9.37 23.01
N LYS A 189 13.85 8.93 22.67
CA LYS A 189 14.24 7.52 22.48
C LYS A 189 13.46 6.81 21.37
N PHE A 190 12.99 7.55 20.37
CA PHE A 190 12.32 6.96 19.21
C PHE A 190 13.34 6.21 18.35
N VAL A 191 14.46 6.86 18.03
CA VAL A 191 15.51 6.32 17.16
C VAL A 191 16.13 5.03 17.74
N GLU A 192 16.34 4.97 19.05
CA GLU A 192 16.83 3.75 19.74
C GLU A 192 15.95 2.52 19.47
N LYS A 193 14.63 2.71 19.37
CA LYS A 193 13.65 1.61 19.21
C LYS A 193 13.24 1.38 17.75
N TYR A 194 13.24 2.42 16.93
CA TYR A 194 12.65 2.42 15.58
C TYR A 194 13.59 3.00 14.51
N GLY A 195 14.89 3.15 14.78
CA GLY A 195 15.85 3.67 13.80
C GLY A 195 15.88 2.85 12.52
N ASP A 196 15.78 1.51 12.64
CA ASP A 196 15.82 0.58 11.51
C ASP A 196 14.64 0.69 10.54
N VAL A 197 13.56 1.38 10.94
CA VAL A 197 12.36 1.59 10.10
C VAL A 197 12.27 3.00 9.53
N THR A 198 13.36 3.77 9.59
CA THR A 198 13.45 5.13 9.04
C THR A 198 14.19 5.14 7.70
N TYR A 199 13.72 5.97 6.77
CA TYR A 199 14.27 6.08 5.41
C TYR A 199 14.37 7.54 4.97
N MET A 200 15.36 7.82 4.11
CA MET A 200 15.57 9.16 3.56
C MET A 200 14.42 9.56 2.61
N THR A 201 13.96 8.63 1.77
CA THR A 201 12.89 8.88 0.80
C THR A 201 11.74 7.87 0.91
N VAL A 202 10.57 8.24 0.39
CA VAL A 202 9.42 7.33 0.29
C VAL A 202 9.72 6.15 -0.62
N GLU A 203 10.48 6.35 -1.70
CA GLU A 203 10.84 5.28 -2.65
C GLU A 203 11.75 4.22 -1.98
N ASP A 204 12.68 4.63 -1.12
CA ASP A 204 13.54 3.69 -0.37
C ASP A 204 12.70 2.85 0.59
N ALA A 205 11.77 3.48 1.31
CA ALA A 205 10.84 2.78 2.20
C ALA A 205 9.94 1.80 1.43
N VAL A 206 9.45 2.18 0.24
CA VAL A 206 8.67 1.29 -0.64
C VAL A 206 9.52 0.10 -1.08
N THR A 207 10.77 0.35 -1.48
CA THR A 207 11.69 -0.70 -1.90
C THR A 207 11.95 -1.69 -0.77
N ALA A 208 12.23 -1.20 0.43
CA ALA A 208 12.41 -2.04 1.61
C ALA A 208 11.14 -2.86 1.95
N ALA A 209 9.96 -2.23 1.90
CA ALA A 209 8.68 -2.90 2.15
C ALA A 209 8.38 -4.02 1.14
N ARG A 210 8.76 -3.84 -0.13
CA ARG A 210 8.59 -4.85 -1.18
C ARG A 210 9.56 -6.02 -1.04
N LEU A 211 10.76 -5.78 -0.54
CA LEU A 211 11.73 -6.84 -0.24
C LEU A 211 11.33 -7.63 1.01
N ALA A 212 10.70 -6.97 1.98
CA ALA A 212 10.23 -7.56 3.23
C ALA A 212 8.80 -8.14 3.15
N SER A 213 8.13 -8.07 1.99
CA SER A 213 6.79 -8.64 1.85
C SER A 213 6.85 -10.13 2.18
N PRO A 214 5.91 -10.67 2.99
CA PRO A 214 5.88 -12.10 3.25
C PRO A 214 5.78 -12.81 1.90
N ALA A 215 6.81 -13.57 1.53
CA ALA A 215 6.76 -14.41 0.35
C ALA A 215 5.48 -15.25 0.45
N GLU A 216 4.68 -15.29 -0.62
CA GLU A 216 3.68 -16.33 -0.75
C GLU A 216 4.45 -17.65 -0.65
N GLU A 217 4.34 -18.35 0.49
CA GLU A 217 4.92 -19.68 0.61
C GLU A 217 4.38 -20.49 -0.57
N PRO A 218 5.25 -21.07 -1.41
CA PRO A 218 4.78 -21.82 -2.57
C PRO A 218 3.86 -22.92 -2.04
N GLU A 219 2.64 -22.97 -2.57
CA GLU A 219 1.70 -24.06 -2.31
C GLU A 219 2.49 -25.36 -2.43
N ASN A 220 2.60 -26.07 -1.31
CA ASN A 220 3.23 -27.37 -1.26
C ASN A 220 2.28 -28.31 -2.01
N ILE A 221 2.42 -28.36 -3.35
CA ILE A 221 1.76 -29.34 -4.21
C ILE A 221 2.45 -30.66 -3.89
N HIS A 222 2.00 -31.32 -2.82
CA HIS A 222 2.19 -32.76 -2.68
C HIS A 222 1.26 -33.44 -3.68
N MET A 223 1.85 -33.88 -4.80
CA MET A 223 1.35 -35.02 -5.57
C MET A 223 1.77 -36.32 -4.89
#